data_AF-A0A822E5G2-F1
#
_entry.id   AF-A0A822E5G2-F1
#
_cell.length_a   1.000
_cell.length_b   1.000
_cell.length_c   1.000
_cell.angle_alpha   90.00
_cell.angle_beta   90.00
_cell.angle_gamma   90.00
#
_symmetry.space_group_name_H-M   'P 1'
#
loop_
_entity.id
_entity.type
_entity.pdbx_description
1 polymer ?
#
loop_
_entity_poly.entity_id
_entity_poly.type
_entity_poly.pdbx_seq_one_letter_code
_entity_poly.pdbx_strand_id
1 'polypeptide(L)' 'RHFHYVPELTLAFLWTCPCGFHYILPYIYFIFLYILLIHRSHRDDQKCRLKYGVAWDKYCQLVRWKICPGIY' A
#
# COMPACT_ATOMS: atom_id res chain seq x y z
N ARG A 1 -0.06 8.81 0.48
CA ARG A 1 -1.23 9.17 1.33
C ARG A 1 -1.39 8.24 2.52
N HIS A 2 -1.02 6.96 2.40
CA HIS A 2 -0.92 6.06 3.54
C HIS A 2 0.53 5.63 3.72
N PHE A 3 1.35 6.52 4.28
CA PHE A 3 2.76 6.24 4.52
C PHE A 3 2.96 5.01 5.42
N HIS A 4 1.98 4.72 6.28
CA HIS A 4 2.00 3.56 7.18
C HIS A 4 2.03 2.21 6.46
N TYR A 5 1.62 2.15 5.19
CA TYR A 5 1.67 0.93 4.38
C TYR A 5 3.10 0.53 4.00
N VAL A 6 4.01 1.50 3.91
CA VAL A 6 5.42 1.26 3.57
C VAL A 6 6.14 0.46 4.67
N PRO A 7 6.18 0.89 5.94
CA PRO A 7 6.83 0.11 7.00
C PRO A 7 6.14 -1.23 7.25
N GLU A 8 4.82 -1.35 7.03
CA GLU A 8 4.10 -2.64 7.13
C GLU A 8 4.60 -3.66 6.10
N LEU A 9 4.71 -3.25 4.83
CA LEU A 9 5.27 -4.08 3.76
C LEU A 9 6.76 -4.36 3.98
N THR A 10 7.52 -3.36 4.44
CA THR A 10 8.95 -3.52 4.71
C THR A 10 9.20 -4.49 5.85
N LEU A 11 8.40 -4.44 6.91
CA LEU A 11 8.46 -5.38 8.03
C LEU A 11 8.07 -6.80 7.60
N ALA A 12 6.99 -6.94 6.82
CA ALA A 12 6.57 -8.24 6.28
C ALA A 12 7.66 -8.86 5.37
N PHE A 13 8.37 -8.02 4.61
CA PHE A 13 9.52 -8.45 3.83
C PHE A 13 10.72 -8.82 4.72
N LEU A 14 11.07 -8.00 5.71
CA LEU A 14 12.17 -8.28 6.64
C LEU A 14 11.94 -9.57 7.44
N TRP A 15 10.69 -9.90 7.76
CA TRP A 15 10.35 -11.12 8.49
C TRP A 15 10.51 -12.39 7.64
N THR A 16 10.36 -12.26 6.32
CA THR A 16 10.43 -13.37 5.36
C THR A 16 11.79 -13.48 4.67
N CYS A 17 12.57 -12.40 4.66
CA CYS A 17 13.95 -12.33 4.16
C CYS A 17 14.91 -13.42 4.71
N PRO A 18 14.91 -13.76 6.01
CA PRO A 18 15.82 -14.79 6.52
C PRO A 18 15.48 -16.22 6.07
N CYS A 19 14.29 -16.48 5.51
CA CYS A 19 13.94 -17.80 4.97
C CYS A 19 14.68 -18.14 3.65
N GLY A 20 15.43 -17.19 3.08
CA GLY A 20 16.12 -17.36 1.80
C GLY A 20 15.15 -17.39 0.61
N PHE A 21 15.67 -17.73 -0.58
CA PHE A 21 14.87 -17.74 -1.83
C PHE A 21 14.50 -19.16 -2.30
N HIS A 22 14.83 -20.18 -1.51
CA HIS A 22 14.61 -21.57 -1.88
C HIS A 22 13.15 -22.02 -1.75
N TYR A 23 12.38 -21.36 -0.87
CA TYR A 23 10.98 -21.68 -0.62
C TYR A 23 10.11 -20.43 -0.78
N ILE A 24 9.07 -20.52 -1.61
CA ILE A 24 8.14 -19.41 -1.91
C ILE A 24 7.10 -19.22 -0.81
N LEU A 25 6.78 -20.26 -0.02
CA LEU A 25 5.78 -20.23 1.05
C LEU A 25 5.85 -18.97 1.96
N PRO A 26 7.00 -18.59 2.53
CA PRO A 26 7.10 -17.40 3.38
C PRO A 26 6.71 -16.11 2.65
N TYR A 27 7.00 -15.99 1.35
CA TYR A 27 6.67 -14.81 0.55
C TYR A 27 5.17 -14.70 0.20
N ILE A 28 4.40 -15.79 0.29
CA ILE A 28 2.94 -15.76 0.05
C ILE A 28 2.28 -14.76 1.00
N TYR A 29 2.74 -14.68 2.26
CA TYR A 29 2.24 -13.70 3.21
C TYR A 29 2.48 -12.26 2.75
N PHE A 30 3.69 -11.94 2.28
CA PHE A 30 4.03 -10.62 1.75
C PHE A 30 3.18 -10.26 0.53
N ILE A 31 3.01 -11.19 -0.42
CA ILE A 31 2.20 -10.99 -1.63
C ILE A 31 0.73 -10.76 -1.28
N PHE A 32 0.20 -11.58 -0.37
CA PHE A 32 -1.17 -11.42 0.12
C PHE A 32 -1.37 -10.05 0.77
N LEU A 33 -0.44 -9.62 1.64
CA LEU A 33 -0.50 -8.33 2.31
C LEU A 33 -0.45 -7.18 1.29
N TYR A 34 0.45 -7.26 0.32
CA TYR A 34 0.56 -6.29 -0.77
C TYR A 34 -0.75 -6.09 -1.54
N ILE A 35 -1.39 -7.18 -1.97
CA ILE A 35 -2.67 -7.13 -2.69
C ILE A 35 -3.77 -6.54 -1.80
N LEU A 36 -3.83 -6.97 -0.53
CA LEU A 36 -4.82 -6.49 0.44
C LEU A 36 -4.71 -4.98 0.66
N LEU A 37 -3.49 -4.45 0.83
CA LEU A 37 -3.24 -3.03 1.05
C LEU A 37 -3.59 -2.19 -0.17
N ILE A 38 -3.29 -2.67 -1.38
CA ILE A 38 -3.69 -1.98 -2.63
C ILE A 38 -5.20 -1.89 -2.71
N HIS A 39 -5.90 -3.02 -2.53
CA HIS A 39 -7.35 -3.05 -2.60
C HIS A 39 -7.98 -2.13 -1.53
N ARG A 40 -7.41 -2.13 -0.32
CA ARG A 40 -7.82 -1.23 0.77
C ARG A 40 -7.64 0.24 0.38
N SER A 41 -6.49 0.60 -0.18
CA SER A 41 -6.18 1.97 -0.58
C SER A 41 -7.17 2.50 -1.63
N HIS A 42 -7.56 1.65 -2.59
CA HIS A 42 -8.52 2.03 -3.62
C HIS A 42 -9.91 2.29 -3.05
N ARG A 43 -10.37 1.41 -2.17
CA ARG A 43 -11.67 1.56 -1.51
C ARG A 43 -11.72 2.79 -0.61
N ASP A 44 -10.63 3.10 0.09
CA ASP A 44 -10.56 4.29 0.95
C ASP A 44 -10.51 5.58 0.12
N ASP A 45 -9.84 5.57 -1.04
CA ASP A 45 -9.85 6.69 -2.00
C ASP A 45 -11.25 6.95 -2.55
N GLN A 46 -12.01 5.89 -2.90
CA GLN A 46 -13.40 6.02 -3.33
C GLN A 46 -14.30 6.64 -2.24
N LYS A 47 -14.17 6.18 -0.99
CA LYS A 47 -14.92 6.74 0.15
C LYS A 47 -14.56 8.21 0.39
N CYS A 48 -13.27 8.55 0.35
CA CYS A 48 -12.82 9.93 0.55
C CYS A 48 -13.27 10.84 -0.60
N ARG A 49 -13.28 10.35 -1.84
CA ARG A 49 -13.79 11.09 -3.00
C ARG A 49 -15.29 11.34 -2.88
N LEU A 50 -16.07 10.35 -2.44
CA LEU A 50 -17.50 10.53 -2.20
C LEU A 50 -17.78 11.51 -1.05
N LYS A 51 -16.95 11.51 0.00
CA LYS A 51 -17.15 12.36 1.19
C LYS A 51 -16.69 13.81 0.99
N TYR A 52 -15.54 14.01 0.34
CA TYR A 52 -14.87 15.31 0.26
C TYR A 52 -14.89 15.93 -1.15
N GLY A 53 -15.28 15.17 -2.18
CA GLY A 53 -15.50 15.65 -3.54
C GLY A 53 -14.33 16.48 -4.09
N VAL A 54 -14.60 17.74 -4.44
CA VAL A 54 -13.63 18.66 -5.05
C VAL A 54 -12.43 18.95 -4.13
N ALA A 55 -12.62 18.94 -2.81
CA ALA A 55 -11.52 19.10 -1.86
C ALA A 55 -10.59 17.88 -1.87
N TRP A 56 -11.13 16.68 -2.10
CA TRP A 56 -10.33 15.47 -2.29
C TRP A 56 -9.48 15.57 -3.55
N ASP A 57 -10.04 16.05 -4.66
CA ASP A 57 -9.29 16.18 -5.91
C ASP A 57 -8.12 17.18 -5.78
N LYS A 58 -8.30 18.30 -5.07
CA LYS A 58 -7.20 19.23 -4.75
C LYS A 58 -6.14 18.58 -3.86
N TYR A 59 -6.55 17.86 -2.81
CA TYR A 59 -5.64 17.09 -1.97
C TYR A 59 -4.88 16.03 -2.78
N CYS A 60 -5.54 15.43 -3.78
CA CYS A 60 -4.92 14.45 -4.64
C CYS A 60 -3.78 15.01 -5.48
N GLN A 61 -3.93 16.25 -5.95
CA GLN A 61 -2.93 16.93 -6.75
C GLN A 61 -1.70 17.31 -5.94
N LEU A 62 -1.89 17.68 -4.67
CA LEU A 62 -0.81 18.02 -3.73
C LEU A 62 -0.05 16.77 -3.26
N VAL A 63 -0.76 15.69 -2.93
CA VAL A 63 -0.16 14.42 -2.47
C VAL A 63 -0.42 13.34 -3.50
N ARG A 64 0.40 13.36 -4.55
CA ARG A 64 0.25 12.51 -5.74
C ARG A 64 0.51 11.02 -5.44
N TRP A 65 1.44 10.73 -4.52
CA TRP A 65 1.87 9.38 -4.19
C TRP A 65 0.93 8.69 -3.19
N LYS A 66 0.47 7.49 -3.51
CA LYS A 66 -0.44 6.73 -2.65
C LYS A 66 0.32 5.86 -1.66
N ILE A 67 1.28 5.08 -2.11
CA ILE A 67 1.99 4.04 -1.34
C ILE A 67 3.52 4.14 -1.50
N CYS A 68 4.06 4.24 -2.71
CA CYS A 68 5.51 4.34 -2.96
C CYS A 68 5.82 5.46 -3.97
N PRO A 69 6.65 6.46 -3.59
CA PRO A 69 7.03 7.52 -4.52
C PRO A 69 7.77 6.94 -5.73
N GLY A 70 7.23 7.17 -6.94
CA GLY A 70 7.82 6.74 -8.22
C GLY A 70 7.23 5.47 -8.85
N ILE A 71 6.40 4.72 -8.12
CA ILE A 71 5.72 3.52 -8.65
C ILE A 71 4.20 3.62 -8.45
N TYR A 72 3.76 4.19 -7.33
CA TYR A 72 2.34 4.38 -6.97
C TYR A 72 2.09 5.47 -5.90
#